data_AF-T0TI85-F1
#
_entry.id   AF-T0TI85-F1
#
_cell.length_a   1.000
_cell.length_b   1.000
_cell.length_c   1.000
_cell.angle_alpha   90.00
_cell.angle_beta   90.00
_cell.angle_gamma   90.00
#
_symmetry.space_group_name_H-M   'P 1'
#
loop_
_entity.id
_entity.type
_entity.pdbx_description
1 polymer ?
#
loop_
_entity_poly.entity_id
_entity_poly.type
_entity_poly.pdbx_seq_one_letter_code
_entity_poly.pdbx_strand_id
1 'polypeptide(L)' 'MTQFTTELLNSLAQKQDIDEFFRTSLETAMNDLLQAELSAFLGYEPYDKVGYNSGNSRNGSYSRQFETK' A
#
# COMPACT_ATOMS: atom_id res chain seq x y z
N MET A 1 -2.32 -3.98 -7.29
CA MET A 1 -1.40 -4.85 -8.06
C MET A 1 -2.18 -5.68 -9.09
N THR A 2 -2.48 -5.14 -10.27
CA THR A 2 -3.28 -5.87 -11.29
C THR A 2 -2.43 -6.65 -12.30
N GLN A 3 -1.11 -6.41 -12.34
CA GLN A 3 -0.21 -6.97 -13.37
C GLN A 3 1.04 -7.65 -12.79
N PHE A 4 0.97 -8.14 -11.55
CA PHE A 4 2.13 -8.68 -10.83
C PHE A 4 2.93 -9.72 -11.63
N THR A 5 2.25 -10.68 -12.28
CA THR A 5 2.90 -11.71 -13.07
C THR A 5 3.59 -11.15 -14.31
N THR A 6 2.99 -10.17 -14.97
CA THR A 6 3.57 -9.46 -16.12
C THR A 6 4.80 -8.66 -15.71
N GLU A 7 4.71 -7.94 -14.58
CA GLU A 7 5.82 -7.16 -14.02
C GLU A 7 6.98 -8.05 -13.59
N LEU A 8 6.69 -9.18 -12.94
CA LEU A 8 7.69 -10.20 -12.58
C LEU A 8 8.40 -10.75 -13.83
N LEU A 9 7.65 -11.14 -14.87
CA LEU A 9 8.25 -11.64 -16.12
C LEU A 9 9.15 -10.59 -16.78
N ASN A 10 8.75 -9.32 -16.76
CA ASN A 10 9.56 -8.22 -17.28
C ASN A 10 10.83 -8.01 -16.46
N SER A 11 10.76 -8.05 -15.13
CA SER A 11 11.92 -7.95 -14.24
C SER A 11 12.91 -9.11 -14.45
N LEU A 12 12.40 -10.34 -14.61
CA LEU A 12 13.21 -11.52 -14.94
C LEU A 12 13.90 -11.35 -16.31
N ALA A 13 13.16 -10.91 -17.33
CA ALA A 13 13.72 -10.69 -18.67
C ALA A 13 14.83 -9.62 -18.67
N GLN A 14 14.69 -8.59 -17.82
CA GLN A 14 15.67 -7.52 -17.65
C GLN A 14 16.80 -7.88 -16.66
N LYS A 15 16.78 -9.08 -16.05
CA LYS A 15 17.73 -9.52 -15.02
C LYS A 15 17.84 -8.53 -13.84
N GLN A 16 16.72 -7.94 -13.46
CA GLN A 16 16.63 -7.09 -12.28
C GLN A 16 16.80 -7.92 -11.00
N ASP A 17 17.11 -7.24 -9.90
CA ASP A 17 17.16 -7.87 -8.58
C ASP A 17 15.74 -8.33 -8.17
N ILE A 18 15.58 -9.64 -8.06
CA ILE A 18 14.31 -10.28 -7.74
C ILE A 18 13.92 -10.03 -6.29
N ASP A 19 14.89 -9.98 -5.37
CA ASP A 19 14.61 -9.77 -3.95
C ASP A 19 14.07 -8.36 -3.73
N GLU A 20 14.66 -7.37 -4.41
CA GLU A 20 14.17 -5.98 -4.38
C GLU A 20 12.77 -5.84 -5.02
N PHE A 21 12.49 -6.60 -6.08
CA PHE A 21 11.16 -6.64 -6.68
C PHE A 21 10.11 -7.18 -5.70
N PHE A 22 10.40 -8.26 -4.98
CA PHE A 22 9.48 -8.80 -3.98
C PHE A 22 9.34 -7.87 -2.77
N ARG A 23 10.45 -7.27 -2.30
CA ARG A 23 10.44 -6.31 -1.19
C ARG A 23 9.53 -5.12 -1.49
N THR A 24 9.69 -4.49 -2.66
CA THR A 24 8.84 -3.36 -3.08
C THR A 24 7.39 -3.78 -3.29
N SER A 25 7.16 -4.93 -3.94
CA SER A 25 5.80 -5.47 -4.13
C SER A 25 5.07 -5.71 -2.81
N LEU A 26 5.77 -6.26 -1.81
CA LEU A 26 5.23 -6.49 -0.47
C LEU A 26 4.94 -5.16 0.24
N GLU A 27 5.85 -4.19 0.18
CA GLU A 27 5.67 -2.86 0.75
C GLU A 27 4.43 -2.17 0.17
N THR A 28 4.25 -2.21 -1.16
CA THR A 28 3.04 -1.67 -1.81
C THR A 28 1.78 -2.37 -1.33
N ALA A 29 1.77 -3.71 -1.33
CA ALA A 29 0.60 -4.47 -0.90
C ALA A 29 0.21 -4.22 0.56
N MET A 30 1.20 -4.11 1.46
CA MET A 30 0.95 -3.77 2.86
C MET A 30 0.39 -2.36 3.02
N ASN A 31 0.94 -1.38 2.31
CA ASN A 31 0.45 -0.01 2.38
C ASN A 31 -0.97 0.12 1.82
N ASP A 32 -1.28 -0.54 0.71
CA ASP A 32 -2.63 -0.59 0.13
C ASP A 32 -3.63 -1.20 1.12
N LEU A 33 -3.26 -2.30 1.77
CA LEU A 33 -4.09 -2.97 2.78
C LEU A 33 -4.35 -2.05 3.98
N LEU A 34 -3.31 -1.41 4.53
CA LEU A 34 -3.45 -0.49 5.66
C LEU A 34 -4.31 0.73 5.32
N GLN A 35 -4.23 1.25 4.10
CA GLN A 35 -5.10 2.33 3.64
C GLN A 35 -6.56 1.88 3.56
N ALA A 36 -6.81 0.67 3.03
CA ALA A 36 -8.15 0.09 2.96
C ALA A 36 -8.74 -0.16 4.36
N GLU A 37 -7.94 -0.68 5.29
CA GLU A 37 -8.34 -0.85 6.69
C GLU A 37 -8.67 0.49 7.37
N LEU A 38 -7.87 1.53 7.11
CA LEU A 38 -8.14 2.88 7.62
C LEU A 38 -9.45 3.44 7.06
N SER A 39 -9.73 3.25 5.76
CA SER A 39 -11.01 3.63 5.16
C SER A 39 -12.18 2.86 5.77
N ALA A 40 -12.05 1.55 5.96
CA ALA A 40 -13.07 0.72 6.59
C ALA A 40 -13.33 1.15 8.05
N PHE A 41 -12.28 1.47 8.81
CA PHE A 41 -12.38 1.93 10.19
C PHE A 41 -13.04 3.30 10.31
N LEU A 42 -12.65 4.26 9.46
CA LEU A 42 -13.21 5.61 9.47
C LEU A 42 -14.61 5.67 8.84
N GLY A 43 -14.95 4.74 7.95
CA GLY A 43 -16.22 4.71 7.23
C GLY A 43 -16.32 5.74 6.10
N TYR A 44 -15.20 6.31 5.66
CA TYR A 44 -15.14 7.27 4.55
C TYR A 44 -13.78 7.24 3.84
N GLU A 45 -13.76 7.53 2.53
CA GLU A 45 -12.53 7.61 1.74
C GLU A 45 -11.83 8.97 1.88
N PRO A 46 -10.54 9.08 1.53
CA PRO A 46 -9.84 10.36 1.57
C PRO A 46 -10.62 11.48 0.87
N TYR A 47 -10.81 12.59 1.58
CA TYR A 47 -11.52 13.79 1.13
C TYR A 47 -13.05 13.65 0.94
N ASP A 48 -13.64 12.51 1.29
CA ASP A 48 -15.09 12.36 1.28
C ASP A 48 -15.77 13.35 2.24
N LYS A 49 -16.83 13.99 1.75
CA LYS A 49 -17.66 14.91 2.53
C LYS A 49 -18.28 14.23 3.76
N VAL A 50 -18.50 12.92 3.70
CA VAL A 50 -19.02 12.11 4.81
C VAL A 50 -18.09 12.18 6.04
N GLY A 51 -16.78 12.35 5.81
CA GLY A 51 -15.80 12.49 6.89
C GLY A 51 -15.79 13.86 7.57
N TYR A 52 -16.47 14.87 7.03
CA TYR A 52 -16.44 16.22 7.58
C TYR A 52 -17.20 16.29 8.90
N ASN A 53 -16.59 16.91 9.91
CA ASN A 53 -17.13 16.99 11.27
C ASN A 53 -17.40 15.63 11.93
N SER A 54 -16.77 14.55 11.47
CA SER A 54 -16.87 13.19 12.05
C SER A 54 -16.20 13.05 13.41
N GLY A 55 -15.37 14.03 13.82
CA GLY A 55 -14.59 14.00 15.05
C GLY A 55 -13.28 13.19 14.95
N ASN A 56 -13.06 12.47 13.84
CA ASN A 56 -11.81 11.74 13.59
C ASN A 56 -11.33 11.94 12.15
N SER A 57 -10.32 12.80 11.99
CA SER A 57 -9.78 13.18 10.68
C SER A 57 -8.49 12.41 10.36
N ARG A 58 -8.33 12.02 9.10
CA ARG A 58 -7.05 11.52 8.57
C ARG A 58 -5.97 12.59 8.76
N ASN A 59 -4.85 12.24 9.40
CA ASN A 59 -3.82 13.19 9.80
C ASN A 59 -2.41 12.80 9.30
N GLY A 60 -2.30 12.56 8.00
CA GLY A 60 -1.03 12.22 7.35
C GLY A 60 -0.59 10.77 7.55
N SER A 61 0.71 10.54 7.42
CA SER A 61 1.36 9.23 7.54
C SER A 61 2.66 9.33 8.33
N TYR A 62 3.23 8.18 8.70
CA TYR A 62 4.55 8.08 9.32
C TYR A 62 5.33 6.93 8.68
N SER A 63 6.65 7.06 8.63
CA SER A 63 7.52 5.99 8.13
C SER A 63 7.75 4.95 9.21
N ARG A 64 7.65 3.67 8.84
CA ARG A 64 7.95 2.54 9.72
C ARG A 64 8.75 1.49 8.97
N GLN A 65 9.83 1.03 9.58
CA GLN A 65 10.60 -0.09 9.07
C GLN A 65 10.10 -1.39 9.71
N PHE A 66 9.92 -2.42 8.88
CA PHE A 66 9.55 -3.75 9.32
C PHE A 66 10.67 -4.73 8.98
N GLU A 67 11.00 -5.60 9.92
CA GLU A 67 11.82 -6.77 9.66
C GLU A 67 10.88 -7.91 9.26
N THR A 68 10.97 -8.33 8.00
CA THR A 68 10.23 -9.49 7.46
C THR A 68 11.20 -10.68 7.40
N LYS A 69 10.70 -11.90 7.64
CA LYS A 69 11.51 -13.13 7.67
C LYS A 69 11.64 -13.75 6.30
#